data_AF-A0AAD5T7I5-F1
#
_entry.id   AF-A0AAD5T7I5-F1
#
_cell.length_a   1.000
_cell.length_b   1.000
_cell.length_c   1.000
_cell.angle_alpha   90.00
_cell.angle_beta   90.00
_cell.angle_gamma   90.00
#
_symmetry.space_group_name_H-M   'P 1'
#
loop_
_entity.id
_entity.type
_entity.pdbx_description
1 polymer ?
#
loop_
_entity_poly.entity_id
_entity_poly.type
_entity_poly.pdbx_seq_one_letter_code
_entity_poly.pdbx_strand_id
1 'polypeptide(L)'
;MQKIFKIGHAVALSVANTFPVGYEATNPREQCVVIVFVMLGATLYACVVGAISSIAMGYDASGRMFKQKIDELKEYMNWKHINGTTQKKILNIMESGLFALLEEMNESLRNEISAHNCRELISKVPFLRREQNDGRDDLFIGRISSALKPCYFVAGDVLFVQGEVKIALIANIPRTATVQAASPCMLYRLTRAAFDTIANTFDDVKKKVDDIYTDRMNKIRLDEETRKIVVAKEMVSKVSFLRRSELDGRDDEWFGKLLDLMVPVFFATGETIFNQGDPGHEMYIIKTGRADILVGGYKVTELEDNACFGGIIHFLYLLHCFVQHIIGQK
;
A
#
# COMPACT_ATOMS: atom_id res chain seq x y z
N MET A 1 51.35 -20.18 -15.73
CA MET A 1 52.06 -21.09 -14.79
C MET A 1 53.52 -20.72 -14.58
N GLN A 2 54.38 -20.65 -15.61
CA GLN A 2 55.82 -20.34 -15.44
C GLN A 2 56.13 -18.97 -14.78
N LYS A 3 55.30 -17.93 -15.01
CA LYS A 3 55.47 -16.62 -14.35
C LYS A 3 55.22 -16.66 -12.83
N ILE A 4 54.23 -17.42 -12.38
CA ILE A 4 53.89 -17.58 -10.95
C ILE A 4 55.01 -18.33 -10.22
N PHE A 5 55.57 -19.36 -10.86
CA PHE A 5 56.69 -20.13 -10.31
C PHE A 5 57.96 -19.29 -10.15
N LYS A 6 58.28 -18.44 -11.15
CA LYS A 6 59.42 -17.50 -11.07
C LYS A 6 59.25 -16.45 -9.97
N ILE A 7 58.03 -15.94 -9.78
CA ILE A 7 57.73 -14.98 -8.70
C ILE A 7 57.85 -15.68 -7.33
N GLY A 8 57.30 -16.89 -7.19
CA GLY A 8 57.43 -17.66 -5.94
C GLY A 8 58.87 -17.93 -5.54
N HIS A 9 59.73 -18.30 -6.51
CA HIS A 9 61.16 -18.51 -6.26
C HIS A 9 61.88 -17.21 -5.88
N ALA A 10 61.58 -16.09 -6.53
CA ALA A 10 62.16 -14.78 -6.20
C ALA A 10 61.75 -14.29 -4.80
N VAL A 11 60.51 -14.53 -4.38
CA VAL A 11 60.01 -14.22 -3.03
C VAL A 11 60.70 -15.11 -1.99
N ALA A 12 60.85 -16.41 -2.25
CA ALA A 12 61.56 -17.32 -1.35
C ALA A 12 63.04 -16.90 -1.15
N LEU A 13 63.73 -16.52 -2.24
CA LEU A 13 65.12 -16.06 -2.19
C LEU A 13 65.28 -14.73 -1.44
N SER A 14 64.33 -13.81 -1.57
CA SER A 14 64.36 -12.52 -0.87
C SER A 14 64.05 -12.65 0.62
N VAL A 15 63.16 -13.56 1.02
CA VAL A 15 62.94 -13.91 2.44
C VAL A 15 64.18 -14.60 3.02
N ALA A 16 64.81 -15.51 2.28
CA ALA A 16 66.05 -16.17 2.68
C ALA A 16 67.26 -15.23 2.79
N ASN A 17 67.25 -14.10 2.07
CA ASN A 17 68.26 -13.05 2.22
C ASN A 17 67.97 -12.10 3.39
N THR A 18 66.71 -12.02 3.84
CA THR A 18 66.29 -11.16 4.95
C THR A 18 66.52 -11.82 6.31
N PHE A 19 66.43 -13.15 6.37
CA PHE A 19 66.80 -13.94 7.54
C PHE A 19 68.04 -14.77 7.20
N PRO A 20 69.17 -14.63 7.91
CA PRO A 20 70.39 -15.41 7.64
C PRO A 20 70.23 -16.87 8.08
N VAL A 21 69.38 -17.63 7.38
CA VAL A 21 69.02 -19.02 7.71
C VAL A 21 70.20 -19.99 7.47
N GLY A 22 71.19 -19.59 6.67
CA GLY A 22 72.35 -20.44 6.31
C GLY A 22 73.70 -19.98 6.85
N TYR A 23 73.75 -18.98 7.74
CA TYR A 23 75.02 -18.47 8.29
C TYR A 23 75.18 -18.87 9.76
N GLU A 24 76.13 -19.77 10.04
CA GLU A 24 76.46 -20.22 11.40
C GLU A 24 77.52 -19.30 12.02
N ALA A 25 77.09 -18.40 12.92
CA ALA A 25 77.98 -17.47 13.61
C ALA A 25 78.69 -18.14 14.80
N THR A 26 79.99 -18.39 14.68
CA THR A 26 80.83 -18.98 15.72
C THR A 26 81.43 -17.96 16.69
N ASN A 27 81.71 -16.72 16.24
CA ASN A 27 82.32 -15.71 17.10
C ASN A 27 81.26 -14.86 17.84
N PRO A 28 81.50 -14.43 19.10
CA PRO A 28 80.57 -13.59 19.85
C PRO A 28 80.19 -12.29 19.13
N ARG A 29 81.13 -11.73 18.35
CA ARG A 29 80.90 -10.50 17.57
C ARG A 29 80.01 -10.74 16.35
N GLU A 30 80.15 -11.89 15.69
CA GLU A 30 79.31 -12.30 14.56
C GLU A 30 77.88 -12.56 15.01
N GLN A 31 77.70 -13.18 16.18
CA GLN A 31 76.38 -13.43 16.77
C GLN A 31 75.62 -12.13 17.05
N CYS A 32 76.28 -11.11 17.61
CA CYS A 32 75.66 -9.78 17.80
C CYS A 32 75.19 -9.16 16.48
N VAL A 33 76.00 -9.25 15.42
CA VAL A 33 75.65 -8.71 14.09
C VAL A 33 74.44 -9.47 13.52
N VAL A 34 74.43 -10.81 13.60
CA VAL A 34 73.31 -11.64 13.14
C VAL A 34 72.02 -11.29 13.87
N ILE A 35 72.06 -11.12 15.20
CA ILE A 35 70.87 -10.73 15.98
C ILE A 35 70.32 -9.38 15.50
N VAL A 36 71.18 -8.39 15.26
CA VAL A 36 70.75 -7.08 14.74
C VAL A 36 70.10 -7.21 13.36
N PHE A 37 70.69 -8.00 12.45
CA PHE A 37 70.12 -8.25 11.12
C PHE A 37 68.77 -8.98 11.18
N VAL A 38 68.63 -9.98 12.06
CA VAL A 38 67.36 -10.70 12.26
C VAL A 38 66.29 -9.76 12.80
N MET A 39 66.62 -8.88 13.75
CA MET A 39 65.67 -7.90 14.29
C MET A 39 65.23 -6.88 13.24
N LEU A 40 66.17 -6.39 12.42
CA LEU A 40 65.86 -5.49 11.29
C LEU A 40 64.99 -6.20 10.24
N GLY A 41 65.32 -7.44 9.88
CA GLY A 41 64.57 -8.26 8.94
C GLY A 41 63.15 -8.57 9.41
N ALA A 42 62.99 -8.94 10.69
CA ALA A 42 61.69 -9.17 11.31
C ALA A 42 60.82 -7.91 11.32
N THR A 43 61.41 -6.74 11.62
CA THR A 43 60.70 -5.45 11.61
C THR A 43 60.24 -5.09 10.20
N LEU A 44 61.11 -5.22 9.20
CA LEU A 44 60.77 -4.96 7.80
C LEU A 44 59.66 -5.90 7.32
N TYR A 45 59.74 -7.20 7.65
CA TYR A 45 58.72 -8.18 7.31
C TYR A 45 57.36 -7.84 7.94
N ALA A 46 57.33 -7.50 9.23
CA ALA A 46 56.11 -7.07 9.91
C ALA A 46 55.48 -5.83 9.24
N CYS A 47 56.29 -4.83 8.88
CA CYS A 47 55.83 -3.64 8.17
C CYS A 47 55.22 -3.97 6.80
N VAL A 48 55.86 -4.86 6.01
CA VAL A 48 55.37 -5.27 4.69
C VAL A 48 54.04 -6.01 4.81
N VAL A 49 53.94 -6.98 5.72
CA VAL A 49 52.71 -7.73 5.96
C VAL A 49 51.59 -6.80 6.46
N GLY A 50 51.93 -5.85 7.34
CA GLY A 50 51.00 -4.82 7.80
C GLY A 50 50.48 -3.93 6.66
N ALA A 51 51.37 -3.48 5.78
CA ALA A 51 51.00 -2.65 4.61
C ALA A 51 50.10 -3.41 3.63
N ILE A 52 50.44 -4.66 3.31
CA ILE A 52 49.61 -5.51 2.44
C ILE A 52 48.22 -5.73 3.06
N SER A 53 48.16 -6.00 4.37
CA SER A 53 46.89 -6.18 5.08
C SER A 53 46.05 -4.90 5.08
N SER A 54 46.67 -3.75 5.32
CA SER A 54 46.00 -2.44 5.27
C SER A 54 45.44 -2.12 3.88
N ILE A 55 46.18 -2.44 2.81
CA ILE A 55 45.70 -2.25 1.43
C ILE A 55 44.55 -3.21 1.11
N ALA A 56 44.66 -4.48 1.52
CA ALA A 56 43.59 -5.46 1.34
C ALA A 56 42.31 -5.03 2.08
N MET A 57 42.44 -4.47 3.29
CA MET A 57 41.33 -3.86 4.00
C MET A 57 40.86 -2.55 3.34
N GLY A 58 41.73 -1.75 2.74
CA GLY A 58 41.33 -0.51 2.05
C GLY A 58 40.58 -0.71 0.73
N TYR A 59 40.82 -1.82 0.02
CA TYR A 59 40.39 -2.03 -1.37
C TYR A 59 38.86 -2.01 -1.58
N ASP A 60 38.10 -2.56 -0.63
CA ASP A 60 36.63 -2.56 -0.71
C ASP A 60 35.99 -2.30 0.66
N ALA A 61 36.15 -1.08 1.16
CA ALA A 61 35.51 -0.68 2.41
C ALA A 61 33.98 -0.57 2.27
N SER A 62 33.48 -0.03 1.16
CA SER A 62 32.05 0.22 0.94
C SER A 62 31.24 -1.07 0.78
N GLY A 63 31.72 -2.02 -0.04
CA GLY A 63 31.05 -3.30 -0.23
C GLY A 63 30.99 -4.14 1.04
N ARG A 64 32.04 -4.08 1.87
CA ARG A 64 32.04 -4.74 3.19
C ARG A 64 31.04 -4.13 4.17
N MET A 65 30.99 -2.79 4.27
CA MET A 65 30.02 -2.12 5.14
C MET A 65 28.58 -2.42 4.72
N PHE A 66 28.31 -2.44 3.41
CA PHE A 66 27.01 -2.84 2.88
C PHE A 66 26.70 -4.30 3.21
N LYS A 67 27.65 -5.22 2.99
CA LYS A 67 27.50 -6.64 3.32
C LYS A 67 27.23 -6.86 4.81
N GLN A 68 27.91 -6.13 5.68
CA GLN A 68 27.66 -6.17 7.12
C GLN A 68 26.21 -5.77 7.46
N LYS A 69 25.72 -4.66 6.91
CA LYS A 69 24.31 -4.24 7.09
C LYS A 69 23.31 -5.29 6.59
N ILE A 70 23.59 -5.93 5.46
CA ILE A 70 22.75 -7.02 4.92
C ILE A 70 22.76 -8.24 5.86
N ASP A 71 23.91 -8.59 6.43
CA ASP A 71 24.03 -9.74 7.33
C ASP A 71 23.34 -9.49 8.68
N GLU A 72 23.48 -8.28 9.25
CA GLU A 72 22.71 -7.84 10.44
C GLU A 72 21.19 -7.93 10.18
N LEU A 73 20.74 -7.52 8.99
CA LEU A 73 19.33 -7.60 8.61
C LEU A 73 18.85 -9.07 8.49
N LYS A 74 19.67 -9.96 7.92
CA LYS A 74 19.35 -11.40 7.87
C LYS A 74 19.21 -12.00 9.26
N GLU A 75 20.12 -11.65 10.17
CA GLU A 75 20.06 -12.12 11.55
C GLU A 75 18.78 -11.64 12.23
N TYR A 76 18.43 -10.36 12.07
CA TYR A 76 17.17 -9.81 12.58
C TYR A 76 15.93 -10.52 12.02
N MET A 77 15.90 -10.79 10.71
CA MET A 77 14.80 -11.50 10.06
C MET A 77 14.66 -12.95 10.53
N ASN A 78 15.78 -13.61 10.83
CA ASN A 78 15.79 -14.96 11.37
C ASN A 78 15.31 -14.97 12.82
N TRP A 79 15.79 -14.02 13.64
CA TRP A 79 15.36 -13.86 15.03
C TRP A 79 13.86 -13.58 15.17
N LYS A 80 13.29 -12.76 14.28
CA LYS A 80 11.84 -12.48 14.24
C LYS A 80 11.01 -13.58 13.57
N HIS A 81 11.63 -14.67 13.08
CA HIS A 81 10.96 -15.74 12.34
C HIS A 81 10.06 -15.22 11.21
N ILE A 82 10.57 -14.26 10.43
CA ILE A 82 9.83 -13.65 9.32
C ILE A 82 9.65 -14.69 8.20
N ASN A 83 8.45 -14.75 7.61
CA ASN A 83 8.13 -15.65 6.49
C ASN A 83 9.16 -15.49 5.35
N GLY A 84 9.63 -16.60 4.78
CA GLY A 84 10.67 -16.62 3.74
C GLY A 84 10.30 -15.81 2.48
N THR A 85 9.01 -15.61 2.21
CA THR A 85 8.54 -14.70 1.16
C THR A 85 8.89 -13.25 1.49
N THR A 86 8.56 -12.79 2.70
CA THR A 86 8.87 -11.44 3.20
C THR A 86 10.37 -11.20 3.33
N GLN A 87 11.15 -12.22 3.73
CA GLN A 87 12.61 -12.12 3.79
C GLN A 87 13.22 -11.82 2.42
N LYS A 88 12.78 -12.55 1.37
CA LYS A 88 13.23 -12.29 -0.01
C LYS A 88 12.85 -10.90 -0.50
N LYS A 89 11.68 -10.37 -0.09
CA LYS A 89 11.27 -9.00 -0.43
C LYS A 89 12.21 -7.96 0.17
N ILE A 90 12.51 -8.09 1.46
CA ILE A 90 13.38 -7.16 2.19
C ILE A 90 14.80 -7.16 1.59
N LEU A 91 15.36 -8.33 1.27
CA LEU A 91 16.69 -8.45 0.67
C LEU A 91 16.77 -7.81 -0.71
N ASN A 92 15.78 -8.05 -1.58
CA ASN A 92 15.75 -7.47 -2.93
C ASN A 92 15.69 -5.93 -2.89
N ILE A 93 14.98 -5.36 -1.92
CA ILE A 93 14.92 -3.90 -1.74
C ILE A 93 16.27 -3.35 -1.27
N MET A 94 16.92 -4.00 -0.30
CA MET A 94 18.21 -3.53 0.21
C MET A 94 19.34 -3.69 -0.80
N GLU A 95 19.35 -4.76 -1.61
CA GLU A 95 20.30 -4.99 -2.71
C GLU A 95 20.33 -3.85 -3.74
N SER A 96 19.23 -3.10 -3.88
CA SER A 96 19.19 -1.93 -4.76
C SER A 96 20.08 -0.78 -4.29
N GLY A 97 20.54 -0.76 -3.03
CA GLY A 97 21.51 0.19 -2.46
C GLY A 97 21.02 1.64 -2.33
N LEU A 98 19.95 2.02 -3.04
CA LEU A 98 19.51 3.40 -3.22
C LEU A 98 19.03 4.04 -1.91
N PHE A 99 18.36 3.28 -1.04
CA PHE A 99 17.84 3.79 0.23
C PHE A 99 18.93 4.15 1.23
N ALA A 100 19.92 3.27 1.38
CA ALA A 100 21.01 3.47 2.33
C ALA A 100 21.86 4.69 1.95
N LEU A 101 22.09 4.89 0.65
CA LEU A 101 22.81 6.04 0.12
C LEU A 101 22.06 7.35 0.37
N LEU A 102 20.75 7.40 0.13
CA LEU A 102 19.97 8.63 0.30
C LEU A 102 19.88 9.09 1.77
N GLU A 103 19.81 8.16 2.73
CA GLU A 103 19.73 8.50 4.16
C GLU A 103 21.06 8.98 4.76
N GLU A 104 22.20 8.53 4.23
CA GLU A 104 23.53 8.96 4.68
C GLU A 104 23.93 10.35 4.15
N MET A 105 23.21 10.86 3.15
CA MET A 105 23.48 12.16 2.54
C MET A 105 22.84 13.32 3.30
N ASN A 106 23.50 14.49 3.26
CA ASN A 106 22.95 15.74 3.80
C ASN A 106 21.66 16.16 3.06
N GLU A 107 20.84 17.00 3.70
CA GLU A 107 19.53 17.39 3.15
C GLU A 107 19.63 18.07 1.78
N SER A 108 20.66 18.90 1.57
CA SER A 108 20.86 19.62 0.31
C SER A 108 21.11 18.67 -0.87
N LEU A 109 22.06 17.73 -0.76
CA LEU A 109 22.35 16.79 -1.86
C LEU A 109 21.19 15.80 -2.05
N ARG A 110 20.55 15.38 -0.96
CA ARG A 110 19.36 14.52 -1.02
C ARG A 110 18.23 15.18 -1.81
N ASN A 111 17.98 16.47 -1.58
CA ASN A 111 16.96 17.23 -2.31
C ASN A 111 17.31 17.36 -3.79
N GLU A 112 18.58 17.60 -4.13
CA GLU A 112 19.03 17.72 -5.52
C GLU A 112 18.90 16.40 -6.30
N ILE A 113 19.34 15.29 -5.70
CA ILE A 113 19.20 13.96 -6.31
C ILE A 113 17.73 13.56 -6.43
N SER A 114 16.92 13.83 -5.40
CA SER A 114 15.49 13.55 -5.44
C SER A 114 14.81 14.35 -6.55
N ALA A 115 15.19 15.62 -6.73
CA ALA A 115 14.71 16.47 -7.81
C ALA A 115 15.10 15.94 -9.19
N HIS A 116 16.33 15.45 -9.35
CA HIS A 116 16.77 14.82 -10.59
C HIS A 116 15.97 13.54 -10.90
N ASN A 117 15.83 12.65 -9.92
CA ASN A 117 15.13 11.37 -10.08
C ASN A 117 13.63 11.53 -10.34
N CYS A 118 12.99 12.50 -9.70
CA CYS A 118 11.55 12.74 -9.84
C CYS A 118 11.20 13.63 -11.04
N ARG A 119 12.18 14.24 -11.71
CA ARG A 119 11.94 15.22 -12.80
C ARG A 119 11.10 14.65 -13.94
N GLU A 120 11.42 13.42 -14.36
CA GLU A 120 10.70 12.74 -15.43
C GLU A 120 9.28 12.33 -14.99
N LEU A 121 9.11 11.91 -13.73
CA LEU A 121 7.80 11.58 -13.20
C LEU A 121 6.90 12.82 -13.14
N ILE A 122 7.42 13.94 -12.62
CA ILE A 122 6.68 15.19 -12.46
C ILE A 122 6.22 15.75 -13.81
N SER A 123 7.04 15.64 -14.86
CA SER A 123 6.68 16.12 -16.19
C SER A 123 5.55 15.31 -16.86
N LYS A 124 5.38 14.05 -16.49
CA LYS A 124 4.32 13.16 -17.01
C LYS A 124 2.98 13.32 -16.29
N VAL A 125 2.97 13.85 -15.06
CA VAL A 125 1.75 13.99 -14.26
C VAL A 125 1.03 15.29 -14.63
N PRO A 126 -0.21 15.25 -15.17
CA PRO A 126 -0.88 16.43 -15.73
C PRO A 126 -1.01 17.61 -14.78
N PHE A 127 -1.32 17.37 -13.50
CA PHE A 127 -1.49 18.44 -12.51
C PHE A 127 -0.17 18.94 -11.90
N LEU A 128 0.95 18.21 -12.07
CA LEU A 128 2.29 18.58 -11.55
C LEU A 128 3.22 19.13 -12.64
N ARG A 129 2.92 18.92 -13.91
CA ARG A 129 3.72 19.40 -15.03
C ARG A 129 3.72 20.93 -15.08
N ARG A 130 4.88 21.54 -15.30
CA ARG A 130 5.02 22.99 -15.51
C ARG A 130 4.21 23.45 -16.73
N GLU A 131 3.35 24.43 -16.53
CA GLU A 131 2.65 25.19 -17.57
C GLU A 131 3.29 26.58 -17.68
N GLN A 132 3.17 27.24 -18.83
CA GLN A 132 3.73 28.59 -18.98
C GLN A 132 2.99 29.59 -18.08
N ASN A 133 3.74 30.39 -17.32
CA ASN A 133 3.25 31.46 -16.43
C ASN A 133 2.45 31.02 -15.18
N ASP A 134 2.73 29.83 -14.64
CA ASP A 134 2.03 29.26 -13.47
C ASP A 134 2.77 29.43 -12.13
N GLY A 135 3.98 30.01 -12.11
CA GLY A 135 4.80 30.13 -10.89
C GLY A 135 5.45 28.82 -10.44
N ARG A 136 5.38 27.74 -11.24
CA ARG A 136 6.10 26.48 -10.99
C ARG A 136 7.54 26.64 -11.44
N ASP A 137 8.35 27.11 -10.51
CA ASP A 137 9.79 27.30 -10.62
C ASP A 137 10.56 26.04 -10.19
N ASP A 138 11.89 26.10 -10.23
CA ASP A 138 12.73 24.98 -9.78
C ASP A 138 12.55 24.72 -8.27
N LEU A 139 12.09 25.71 -7.50
CA LEU A 139 11.76 25.57 -6.08
C LEU A 139 10.53 24.67 -5.87
N PHE A 140 9.48 24.81 -6.69
CA PHE A 140 8.34 23.88 -6.70
C PHE A 140 8.79 22.44 -6.93
N ILE A 141 9.61 22.21 -7.96
CA ILE A 141 10.12 20.87 -8.29
C ILE A 141 10.95 20.32 -7.13
N GLY A 142 11.83 21.13 -6.52
CA GLY A 142 12.61 20.74 -5.35
C GLY A 142 11.74 20.33 -4.16
N ARG A 143 10.70 21.12 -3.85
CA ARG A 143 9.77 20.84 -2.73
C ARG A 143 8.92 19.58 -2.95
N ILE A 144 8.42 19.37 -4.16
CA ILE A 144 7.67 18.14 -4.48
C ILE A 144 8.59 16.94 -4.41
N SER A 145 9.78 17.05 -4.98
CA SER A 145 10.72 15.94 -5.05
C SER A 145 11.23 15.52 -3.68
N SER A 146 11.41 16.46 -2.75
CA SER A 146 11.76 16.14 -1.35
C SER A 146 10.58 15.55 -0.57
N ALA A 147 9.33 15.87 -0.96
CA ALA A 147 8.12 15.30 -0.37
C ALA A 147 7.78 13.89 -0.87
N LEU A 148 8.22 13.54 -2.08
CA LEU A 148 8.00 12.23 -2.70
C LEU A 148 8.94 11.19 -2.08
N LYS A 149 8.38 10.20 -1.38
CA LYS A 149 9.15 9.11 -0.79
C LYS A 149 9.09 7.86 -1.67
N PRO A 150 10.22 7.32 -2.14
CA PRO A 150 10.21 6.07 -2.90
C PRO A 150 9.74 4.91 -2.00
N CYS A 151 8.94 4.03 -2.58
CA CYS A 151 8.34 2.86 -1.96
C CYS A 151 8.42 1.69 -2.95
N TYR A 152 8.74 0.50 -2.47
CA TYR A 152 8.98 -0.66 -3.31
C TYR A 152 7.99 -1.75 -2.92
N PHE A 153 7.34 -2.31 -3.93
CA PHE A 153 6.36 -3.36 -3.79
C PHE A 153 6.78 -4.52 -4.67
N VAL A 154 6.54 -5.74 -4.19
CA VAL A 154 6.79 -6.96 -4.95
C VAL A 154 5.46 -7.50 -5.47
N ALA A 155 5.52 -8.30 -6.54
CA ALA A 155 4.35 -8.97 -7.07
C ALA A 155 3.56 -9.67 -5.96
N GLY A 156 2.25 -9.42 -5.92
CA GLY A 156 1.33 -9.93 -4.91
C GLY A 156 1.09 -9.00 -3.72
N ASP A 157 1.87 -7.92 -3.53
CA ASP A 157 1.65 -6.97 -2.44
C ASP A 157 0.40 -6.13 -2.68
N VAL A 158 -0.43 -5.98 -1.64
CA VAL A 158 -1.60 -5.10 -1.67
C VAL A 158 -1.16 -3.70 -1.22
N LEU A 159 -1.32 -2.71 -2.10
CA LEU A 159 -0.97 -1.31 -1.85
C LEU A 159 -2.05 -0.61 -1.05
N PHE A 160 -3.31 -0.88 -1.39
CA PHE A 160 -4.49 -0.28 -0.76
C PHE A 160 -5.58 -1.34 -0.68
N VAL A 161 -6.28 -1.41 0.46
CA VAL A 161 -7.46 -2.25 0.65
C VAL A 161 -8.72 -1.40 0.47
N GLN A 162 -9.71 -1.92 -0.24
CA GLN A 162 -11.02 -1.28 -0.40
C GLN A 162 -11.65 -0.99 0.97
N GLY A 163 -12.18 0.23 1.14
CA GLY A 163 -12.81 0.64 2.39
C GLY A 163 -11.86 1.11 3.50
N GLU A 164 -10.54 0.97 3.33
CA GLU A 164 -9.60 1.62 4.25
C GLU A 164 -9.56 3.14 4.01
N VAL A 165 -9.89 3.89 5.06
CA VAL A 165 -9.93 5.36 5.09
C VAL A 165 -8.52 5.96 5.27
N LYS A 166 -7.47 5.14 5.31
CA LYS A 166 -6.09 5.55 5.66
C LYS A 166 -5.39 6.29 4.51
N ILE A 167 -5.94 7.44 4.12
CA ILE A 167 -5.41 8.48 3.22
C ILE A 167 -5.93 8.34 1.79
N ALA A 168 -7.15 8.80 1.54
CA ALA A 168 -7.42 9.52 0.30
C ALA A 168 -6.80 10.92 0.43
N LEU A 169 -5.84 11.23 -0.44
CA LEU A 169 -5.12 12.51 -0.45
C LEU A 169 -6.07 13.71 -0.59
N ILE A 170 -7.20 13.50 -1.27
CA ILE A 170 -8.19 14.52 -1.55
C ILE A 170 -9.48 14.04 -0.88
N ALA A 171 -9.83 14.68 0.24
CA ALA A 171 -11.16 14.67 0.87
C ALA A 171 -11.68 13.40 1.58
N ASN A 172 -10.81 12.57 2.16
CA ASN A 172 -11.26 11.44 3.02
C ASN A 172 -12.25 10.47 2.34
N ILE A 173 -12.26 10.46 1.00
CA ILE A 173 -13.09 9.54 0.21
C ILE A 173 -12.56 8.12 0.46
N PRO A 174 -13.41 7.13 0.80
CA PRO A 174 -12.95 5.76 0.98
C PRO A 174 -12.35 5.25 -0.33
N ARG A 175 -11.24 4.50 -0.24
CA ARG A 175 -10.65 3.87 -1.42
C ARG A 175 -11.68 2.92 -2.04
N THR A 176 -12.05 3.18 -3.30
CA THR A 176 -13.12 2.47 -4.02
C THR A 176 -12.68 1.12 -4.59
N ALA A 177 -11.38 0.85 -4.67
CA ALA A 177 -10.83 -0.40 -5.17
C ALA A 177 -9.55 -0.79 -4.41
N THR A 178 -9.35 -2.09 -4.28
CA THR A 178 -8.10 -2.68 -3.80
C THR A 178 -7.09 -2.67 -4.95
N VAL A 179 -5.85 -2.22 -4.70
CA VAL A 179 -4.78 -2.22 -5.70
C VAL A 179 -3.69 -3.20 -5.27
N GLN A 180 -3.35 -4.14 -6.13
CA GLN A 180 -2.31 -5.14 -5.90
C GLN A 180 -1.21 -5.01 -6.96
N ALA A 181 0.05 -5.13 -6.53
CA ALA A 181 1.20 -5.14 -7.43
C ALA A 181 1.19 -6.41 -8.28
N ALA A 182 1.08 -6.28 -9.60
CA ALA A 182 1.18 -7.41 -10.52
C ALA A 182 2.64 -7.84 -10.78
N SER A 183 3.58 -6.89 -10.63
CA SER A 183 5.02 -7.08 -10.83
C SER A 183 5.78 -6.24 -9.79
N PRO A 184 7.12 -6.44 -9.62
CA PRO A 184 7.92 -5.53 -8.81
C PRO A 184 7.76 -4.09 -9.28
N CYS A 185 7.30 -3.21 -8.39
CA CYS A 185 6.97 -1.83 -8.69
C CYS A 185 7.70 -0.89 -7.73
N MET A 186 8.38 0.11 -8.30
CA MET A 186 8.89 1.27 -7.55
C MET A 186 7.91 2.42 -7.73
N LEU A 187 7.35 2.88 -6.62
CA LEU A 187 6.34 3.94 -6.57
C LEU A 187 6.83 5.10 -5.72
N TYR A 188 6.37 6.31 -6.00
CA TYR A 188 6.59 7.45 -5.12
C TYR A 188 5.32 7.73 -4.33
N ARG A 189 5.43 7.68 -3.00
CA ARG A 189 4.35 7.99 -2.07
C ARG A 189 4.43 9.45 -1.66
N LEU A 190 3.32 10.16 -1.82
CA LEU A 190 3.10 11.48 -1.25
C LEU A 190 2.15 11.36 -0.05
N THR A 191 2.54 11.93 1.09
CA THR A 191 1.70 11.94 2.30
C THR A 191 0.69 13.10 2.25
N ARG A 192 -0.43 12.97 2.98
CA ARG A 192 -1.44 14.03 3.08
C ARG A 192 -0.87 15.35 3.59
N ALA A 193 -0.12 15.33 4.70
CA ALA A 193 0.48 16.54 5.26
C ALA A 193 1.39 17.27 4.25
N ALA A 194 2.20 16.51 3.51
CA ALA A 194 3.06 17.08 2.47
C ALA A 194 2.23 17.64 1.30
N PHE A 195 1.19 16.92 0.88
CA PHE A 195 0.28 17.39 -0.18
C PHE A 195 -0.47 18.66 0.23
N ASP A 196 -1.01 18.72 1.45
CA ASP A 196 -1.71 19.90 1.97
C ASP A 196 -0.76 21.11 2.03
N THR A 197 0.50 20.88 2.42
CA THR A 197 1.55 21.93 2.40
C THR A 197 1.78 22.48 0.99
N ILE A 198 1.85 21.58 -0.01
CA ILE A 198 2.03 21.97 -1.42
C ILE A 198 0.77 22.71 -1.93
N ALA A 199 -0.42 22.14 -1.72
CA ALA A 199 -1.68 22.73 -2.18
C ALA A 199 -1.96 24.11 -1.54
N ASN A 200 -1.58 24.31 -0.28
CA ASN A 200 -1.71 25.61 0.38
C ASN A 200 -0.66 26.64 -0.07
N THR A 201 0.45 26.20 -0.64
CA THR A 201 1.48 27.09 -1.18
C THR A 201 1.13 27.54 -2.61
N PHE A 202 0.44 26.69 -3.38
CA PHE A 202 0.22 26.87 -4.80
C PHE A 202 -1.28 26.79 -5.14
N ASP A 203 -1.91 27.94 -5.34
CA ASP A 203 -3.36 28.08 -5.59
C ASP A 203 -3.83 27.38 -6.89
N ASP A 204 -2.97 27.28 -7.89
CA ASP A 204 -3.24 26.58 -9.16
C ASP A 204 -3.38 25.07 -8.96
N VAL A 205 -2.51 24.48 -8.12
CA VAL A 205 -2.57 23.06 -7.75
C VAL A 205 -3.85 22.81 -6.97
N LYS A 206 -4.20 23.70 -6.04
CA LYS A 206 -5.44 23.62 -5.27
C LYS A 206 -6.69 23.63 -6.18
N LYS A 207 -6.77 24.56 -7.13
CA LYS A 207 -7.87 24.62 -8.11
C LYS A 207 -8.00 23.34 -8.94
N LYS A 208 -6.90 22.87 -9.54
CA LYS A 208 -6.92 21.62 -10.33
C LYS A 208 -7.35 20.42 -9.49
N VAL A 209 -6.96 20.38 -8.22
CA VAL A 209 -7.34 19.33 -7.28
C VAL A 209 -8.83 19.41 -6.94
N ASP A 210 -9.35 20.60 -6.70
CA ASP A 210 -10.78 20.85 -6.43
C ASP A 210 -11.66 20.50 -7.64
N ASP A 211 -11.19 20.78 -8.86
CA ASP A 211 -11.87 20.39 -10.11
C ASP A 211 -11.95 18.87 -10.24
N ILE A 212 -10.81 18.17 -10.07
CA ILE A 212 -10.74 16.70 -10.11
C ILE A 212 -11.61 16.09 -9.00
N TYR A 213 -11.64 16.72 -7.82
CA TYR A 213 -12.47 16.30 -6.69
C TYR A 213 -13.95 16.37 -7.05
N THR A 214 -14.41 17.51 -7.57
CA THR A 214 -15.81 17.72 -7.96
C THR A 214 -16.23 16.70 -9.01
N ASP A 215 -15.39 16.47 -10.02
CA ASP A 215 -15.67 15.53 -11.10
C ASP A 215 -15.76 14.07 -10.61
N ARG A 216 -14.88 13.67 -9.68
CA ARG A 216 -14.94 12.34 -9.05
C ARG A 216 -16.14 12.17 -8.13
N MET A 217 -16.47 13.19 -7.35
CA MET A 217 -17.60 13.13 -6.42
C MET A 217 -18.92 13.01 -7.18
N ASN A 218 -19.07 13.72 -8.29
CA ASN A 218 -20.25 13.60 -9.15
C ASN A 218 -20.41 12.18 -9.70
N LYS A 219 -19.33 11.53 -10.14
CA LYS A 219 -19.36 10.14 -10.60
C LYS A 219 -19.75 9.16 -9.50
N ILE A 220 -19.18 9.30 -8.29
CA ILE A 220 -19.53 8.45 -7.14
C ILE A 220 -21.02 8.63 -6.78
N ARG A 221 -21.51 9.87 -6.76
CA ARG A 221 -22.91 10.18 -6.46
C ARG A 221 -23.86 9.55 -7.47
N LEU A 222 -23.54 9.64 -8.77
CA LEU A 222 -24.30 9.01 -9.85
C LEU A 222 -24.30 7.49 -9.74
N ASP A 223 -23.16 6.88 -9.42
CA ASP A 223 -23.04 5.43 -9.21
C ASP A 223 -23.87 4.95 -8.00
N GLU A 224 -23.90 5.74 -6.92
CA GLU A 224 -24.74 5.45 -5.74
C GLU A 224 -26.24 5.56 -6.05
N GLU A 225 -26.66 6.62 -6.76
CA GLU A 225 -28.04 6.78 -7.24
C GLU A 225 -28.44 5.61 -8.16
N THR A 226 -27.58 5.25 -9.10
CA THR A 226 -27.81 4.11 -10.01
C THR A 226 -27.93 2.79 -9.24
N ARG A 227 -27.07 2.54 -8.24
CA ARG A 227 -27.17 1.35 -7.38
C ARG A 227 -28.47 1.29 -6.60
N LYS A 228 -28.91 2.42 -6.02
CA LYS A 228 -30.20 2.50 -5.30
C LYS A 228 -31.34 2.12 -6.24
N ILE A 229 -31.35 2.67 -7.45
CA ILE A 229 -32.35 2.38 -8.48
C ILE A 229 -32.32 0.90 -8.88
N VAL A 230 -31.15 0.31 -9.13
CA VAL A 230 -31.03 -1.11 -9.52
C VAL A 230 -31.56 -2.03 -8.42
N VAL A 231 -31.16 -1.77 -7.17
CA VAL A 231 -31.61 -2.56 -6.00
C VAL A 231 -33.12 -2.42 -5.81
N ALA A 232 -33.66 -1.21 -5.89
CA ALA A 232 -35.08 -0.99 -5.73
C ALA A 232 -35.88 -1.60 -6.90
N LYS A 233 -35.40 -1.51 -8.15
CA LYS A 233 -35.99 -2.23 -9.30
C LYS A 233 -36.01 -3.75 -9.10
N GLU A 234 -34.92 -4.31 -8.60
CA GLU A 234 -34.85 -5.74 -8.26
C GLU A 234 -35.89 -6.11 -7.21
N MET A 235 -35.99 -5.36 -6.10
CA MET A 235 -36.99 -5.62 -5.05
C MET A 235 -38.41 -5.56 -5.59
N VAL A 236 -38.75 -4.50 -6.33
CA VAL A 236 -40.10 -4.28 -6.87
C VAL A 236 -40.49 -5.38 -7.86
N SER A 237 -39.53 -5.95 -8.61
CA SER A 237 -39.80 -7.07 -9.53
C SER A 237 -40.12 -8.40 -8.83
N LYS A 238 -39.62 -8.61 -7.60
CA LYS A 238 -39.84 -9.84 -6.81
C LYS A 238 -41.12 -9.79 -5.99
N VAL A 239 -41.61 -8.59 -5.66
CA VAL A 239 -42.84 -8.40 -4.91
C VAL A 239 -44.05 -8.57 -5.82
N SER A 240 -44.84 -9.61 -5.55
CA SER A 240 -45.95 -10.07 -6.39
C SER A 240 -46.99 -8.99 -6.72
N PHE A 241 -47.32 -8.11 -5.77
CA PHE A 241 -48.31 -7.05 -5.99
C PHE A 241 -47.73 -5.80 -6.67
N LEU A 242 -46.41 -5.57 -6.59
CA LEU A 242 -45.73 -4.44 -7.23
C LEU A 242 -45.23 -4.74 -8.65
N ARG A 243 -45.34 -6.01 -9.09
CA ARG A 243 -44.96 -6.43 -10.43
C ARG A 243 -45.78 -5.69 -11.50
N ARG A 244 -45.09 -5.24 -12.55
CA ARG A 244 -45.68 -4.56 -13.71
C ARG A 244 -46.83 -5.40 -14.30
N SER A 245 -47.98 -4.78 -14.50
CA SER A 245 -49.10 -5.32 -15.24
C SER A 245 -49.40 -4.36 -16.38
N GLU A 246 -49.64 -4.87 -17.58
CA GLU A 246 -49.89 -4.04 -18.77
C GLU A 246 -51.28 -3.36 -18.74
N LEU A 247 -52.14 -3.75 -17.79
CA LEU A 247 -53.56 -3.38 -17.75
C LEU A 247 -53.93 -2.31 -16.71
N ASP A 248 -52.98 -1.81 -15.91
CA ASP A 248 -53.26 -0.91 -14.77
C ASP A 248 -52.55 0.44 -14.80
N GLY A 249 -51.90 0.78 -15.91
CA GLY A 249 -51.27 2.09 -16.09
C GLY A 249 -49.95 2.26 -15.32
N ARG A 250 -49.35 1.18 -14.79
CA ARG A 250 -48.01 1.22 -14.19
C ARG A 250 -46.93 1.28 -15.28
N ASP A 251 -46.64 2.49 -15.73
CA ASP A 251 -45.60 2.82 -16.71
C ASP A 251 -44.23 3.09 -16.07
N ASP A 252 -43.19 3.28 -16.89
CA ASP A 252 -41.82 3.50 -16.40
C ASP A 252 -41.69 4.79 -15.56
N GLU A 253 -42.57 5.77 -15.78
CA GLU A 253 -42.62 7.01 -15.01
C GLU A 253 -43.17 6.78 -13.60
N TRP A 254 -44.26 6.00 -13.48
CA TRP A 254 -44.79 5.57 -12.19
C TRP A 254 -43.75 4.78 -11.40
N PHE A 255 -43.05 3.85 -12.06
CA PHE A 255 -41.97 3.09 -11.44
C PHE A 255 -40.84 4.00 -10.98
N GLY A 256 -40.44 5.00 -11.78
CA GLY A 256 -39.46 6.02 -11.36
C GLY A 256 -39.85 6.71 -10.06
N LYS A 257 -41.09 7.20 -9.98
CA LYS A 257 -41.62 7.87 -8.77
C LYS A 257 -41.67 6.94 -7.56
N LEU A 258 -42.01 5.67 -7.74
CA LEU A 258 -41.99 4.68 -6.64
C LEU A 258 -40.56 4.47 -6.12
N LEU A 259 -39.59 4.32 -7.03
CA LEU A 259 -38.19 4.10 -6.67
C LEU A 259 -37.61 5.29 -5.89
N ASP A 260 -38.00 6.51 -6.24
CA ASP A 260 -37.58 7.74 -5.54
C ASP A 260 -38.13 7.83 -4.10
N LEU A 261 -39.24 7.15 -3.80
CA LEU A 261 -39.84 7.11 -2.46
C LEU A 261 -39.26 5.99 -1.58
N MET A 262 -38.56 5.02 -2.15
CA MET A 262 -38.00 3.89 -1.39
C MET A 262 -36.73 4.31 -0.64
N VAL A 263 -36.80 4.28 0.69
CA VAL A 263 -35.65 4.57 1.55
C VAL A 263 -35.10 3.28 2.16
N PRO A 264 -33.80 2.96 1.99
CA PRO A 264 -33.20 1.79 2.63
C PRO A 264 -33.02 2.03 4.13
N VAL A 265 -33.47 1.07 4.94
CA VAL A 265 -33.35 1.07 6.41
C VAL A 265 -32.70 -0.25 6.85
N PHE A 266 -31.84 -0.19 7.86
CA PHE A 266 -31.12 -1.34 8.41
C PHE A 266 -31.47 -1.52 9.88
N PHE A 267 -31.70 -2.77 10.28
CA PHE A 267 -31.97 -3.15 11.67
C PHE A 267 -30.96 -4.22 12.08
N ALA A 268 -30.45 -4.12 13.31
CA ALA A 268 -29.56 -5.11 13.89
C ALA A 268 -30.34 -6.33 14.42
N THR A 269 -29.65 -7.46 14.61
CA THR A 269 -30.27 -8.65 15.20
C THR A 269 -30.80 -8.35 16.61
N GLY A 270 -32.07 -8.63 16.84
CA GLY A 270 -32.75 -8.38 18.11
C GLY A 270 -33.32 -6.97 18.27
N GLU A 271 -33.16 -6.10 17.27
CA GLU A 271 -33.78 -4.78 17.25
C GLU A 271 -35.26 -4.86 16.88
N THR A 272 -36.11 -4.16 17.65
CA THR A 272 -37.55 -4.09 17.37
C THR A 272 -37.83 -3.03 16.31
N ILE A 273 -38.42 -3.44 15.18
CA ILE A 273 -38.75 -2.52 14.07
C ILE A 273 -39.92 -1.60 14.45
N PHE A 274 -41.01 -2.15 14.97
CA PHE A 274 -42.14 -1.42 15.57
C PHE A 274 -42.88 -2.32 16.56
N ASN A 275 -43.63 -1.72 17.48
CA ASN A 275 -44.44 -2.44 18.46
C ASN A 275 -45.89 -2.61 18.00
N GLN A 276 -46.55 -3.65 18.53
CA GLN A 276 -47.98 -3.86 18.30
C GLN A 276 -48.79 -2.67 18.86
N GLY A 277 -49.57 -2.03 18.01
CA GLY A 277 -50.39 -0.87 18.36
C GLY A 277 -49.81 0.47 17.94
N ASP A 278 -48.58 0.49 17.41
CA ASP A 278 -47.99 1.71 16.86
C ASP A 278 -48.75 2.19 15.61
N PRO A 279 -48.90 3.51 15.41
CA PRO A 279 -49.55 4.06 14.23
C PRO A 279 -48.79 3.65 12.96
N GLY A 280 -49.46 2.90 12.09
CA GLY A 280 -48.85 2.34 10.88
C GLY A 280 -48.92 3.30 9.69
N HIS A 281 -47.87 4.08 9.47
CA HIS A 281 -47.73 4.95 8.28
C HIS A 281 -46.76 4.40 7.23
N GLU A 282 -46.05 3.33 7.55
CA GLU A 282 -44.92 2.83 6.77
C GLU A 282 -45.13 1.37 6.37
N MET A 283 -44.52 1.02 5.23
CA MET A 283 -44.47 -0.33 4.69
C MET A 283 -43.02 -0.72 4.47
N TYR A 284 -42.68 -1.93 4.89
CA TYR A 284 -41.33 -2.48 4.81
C TYR A 284 -41.31 -3.65 3.84
N ILE A 285 -40.22 -3.76 3.07
CA ILE A 285 -39.94 -4.86 2.14
C ILE A 285 -38.57 -5.42 2.52
N ILE A 286 -38.50 -6.72 2.79
CA ILE A 286 -37.25 -7.39 3.18
C ILE A 286 -36.43 -7.64 1.93
N LYS A 287 -35.29 -6.95 1.78
CA LYS A 287 -34.33 -7.25 0.71
C LYS A 287 -33.55 -8.53 1.00
N THR A 288 -33.00 -8.59 2.21
CA THR A 288 -32.11 -9.66 2.71
C THR A 288 -32.24 -9.74 4.22
N GLY A 289 -32.52 -10.93 4.76
CA GLY A 289 -32.61 -11.19 6.19
C GLY A 289 -33.92 -11.84 6.59
N ARG A 290 -34.14 -11.95 7.91
CA ARG A 290 -35.38 -12.49 8.46
C ARG A 290 -35.93 -11.59 9.56
N ALA A 291 -37.25 -11.49 9.62
CA ALA A 291 -37.97 -10.72 10.62
C ALA A 291 -39.02 -11.59 11.32
N ASP A 292 -38.95 -11.65 12.64
CA ASP A 292 -39.92 -12.38 13.45
C ASP A 292 -41.11 -11.49 13.79
N ILE A 293 -42.33 -11.96 13.47
CA ILE A 293 -43.57 -11.28 13.88
C ILE A 293 -43.98 -11.84 15.24
N LEU A 294 -44.00 -10.96 16.24
CA LEU A 294 -44.39 -11.26 17.62
C LEU A 294 -45.75 -10.61 17.92
N VAL A 295 -46.69 -11.37 18.49
CA VAL A 295 -47.98 -10.86 18.98
C VAL A 295 -48.14 -11.26 20.44
N GLY A 296 -48.33 -10.28 21.33
CA GLY A 296 -48.38 -10.54 22.77
C GLY A 296 -47.11 -11.20 23.35
N GLY A 297 -45.95 -11.01 22.72
CA GLY A 297 -44.67 -11.60 23.12
C GLY A 297 -44.41 -13.02 22.59
N TYR A 298 -45.35 -13.61 21.85
CA TYR A 298 -45.18 -14.94 21.24
C TYR A 298 -44.90 -14.81 19.74
N LYS A 299 -43.96 -15.62 19.22
CA LYS A 299 -43.64 -15.67 17.77
C LYS A 299 -44.79 -16.32 17.01
N VAL A 300 -45.38 -15.57 16.09
CA VAL A 300 -46.50 -16.01 15.25
C VAL A 300 -45.99 -16.54 13.92
N THR A 301 -45.07 -15.82 13.29
CA THR A 301 -44.48 -16.20 12.00
C THR A 301 -43.10 -15.57 11.82
N GLU A 302 -42.35 -16.07 10.86
CA GLU A 302 -41.06 -15.52 10.41
C GLU A 302 -41.20 -15.13 8.94
N LEU A 303 -40.74 -13.93 8.61
CA LEU A 303 -40.70 -13.42 7.25
C LEU A 303 -39.27 -13.49 6.73
N GLU A 304 -39.11 -13.92 5.48
CA GLU A 304 -37.82 -14.03 4.80
C GLU A 304 -37.72 -13.02 3.64
N ASP A 305 -36.64 -13.11 2.86
CA ASP A 305 -36.38 -12.27 1.70
C ASP A 305 -37.61 -12.13 0.77
N ASN A 306 -37.87 -10.90 0.31
CA ASN A 306 -38.98 -10.46 -0.54
C ASN A 306 -40.36 -10.43 0.14
N ALA A 307 -40.46 -10.79 1.41
CA ALA A 307 -41.69 -10.56 2.18
C ALA A 307 -41.89 -9.06 2.45
N CYS A 308 -43.14 -8.68 2.67
CA CYS A 308 -43.51 -7.31 3.03
C CYS A 308 -44.40 -7.30 4.27
N PHE A 309 -44.23 -6.28 5.12
CA PHE A 309 -44.97 -6.09 6.38
C PHE A 309 -45.15 -4.60 6.68
N GLY A 310 -46.13 -4.23 7.52
CA GLY A 310 -46.39 -2.82 7.89
C GLY A 310 -47.88 -2.42 7.79
N GLY A 311 -48.16 -1.15 8.11
CA GLY A 311 -49.51 -0.65 8.43
C GLY A 311 -50.53 -0.71 7.28
N ILE A 312 -50.07 -0.57 6.04
CA ILE A 312 -50.95 -0.55 4.85
C ILE A 312 -51.35 -1.98 4.41
N ILE A 313 -50.57 -3.00 4.79
CA ILE A 313 -50.82 -4.39 4.38
C ILE A 313 -52.02 -4.98 5.09
N HIS A 314 -52.43 -4.45 6.24
CA HIS A 314 -53.66 -4.89 6.91
C HIS A 314 -54.86 -4.82 5.94
N PHE A 315 -54.87 -3.84 5.03
CA PHE A 315 -55.93 -3.67 4.03
C PHE A 315 -55.82 -4.63 2.83
N LEU A 316 -54.60 -4.99 2.41
CA LEU A 316 -54.35 -5.85 1.24
C LEU A 316 -54.36 -7.35 1.58
N TYR A 317 -53.90 -7.75 2.77
CA TYR A 317 -54.01 -9.13 3.25
C TYR A 317 -55.47 -9.49 3.52
N LEU A 318 -56.27 -8.55 4.04
CA LEU A 318 -57.72 -8.71 4.12
C LEU A 318 -58.34 -8.89 2.73
N LEU A 319 -57.94 -8.13 1.71
CA LEU A 319 -58.48 -8.28 0.36
C LEU A 319 -58.11 -9.63 -0.28
N HIS A 320 -56.86 -10.10 -0.13
CA HIS A 320 -56.42 -11.38 -0.69
C HIS A 320 -57.06 -12.57 0.03
N CYS A 321 -57.17 -12.54 1.36
CA CYS A 321 -57.91 -13.55 2.12
C CYS A 321 -59.42 -13.51 1.82
N PHE A 322 -60.02 -12.33 1.63
CA PHE A 322 -61.44 -12.18 1.29
C PHE A 322 -61.76 -12.69 -0.12
N VAL A 323 -60.88 -12.44 -1.09
CA VAL A 323 -61.00 -12.98 -2.45
C VAL A 323 -60.81 -14.50 -2.47
N GLN A 324 -59.86 -15.05 -1.71
CA GLN A 324 -59.73 -16.52 -1.60
C GLN A 324 -60.91 -17.17 -0.85
N HIS A 325 -61.50 -16.48 0.13
CA HIS A 325 -62.68 -16.98 0.83
C HIS A 325 -63.96 -16.95 -0.03
N ILE A 326 -64.12 -15.96 -0.92
CA ILE A 326 -65.24 -15.91 -1.87
C ILE A 326 -65.06 -16.90 -3.03
N ILE A 327 -63.83 -17.14 -3.48
CA ILE A 327 -63.55 -18.09 -4.58
C ILE A 327 -63.55 -19.55 -4.10
N GLY A 328 -63.28 -19.81 -2.80
CA GLY A 328 -63.30 -21.15 -2.20
C GLY A 328 -64.68 -21.66 -1.73
N GLN A 329 -65.76 -20.90 -1.97
CA GLN A 329 -67.15 -21.28 -1.65
C GLN A 329 -67.99 -21.47 -2.93
N LYS A 330 -67.41 -22.11 -3.96
CA LYS A 330 -68.13 -22.70 -5.09
C LYS A 330 -67.61 -24.10 -5.39
#